data_AF-A0A965KQB6-F1
#
_entry.id   AF-A0A965KQB6-F1
#
_cell.length_a   1.000
_cell.length_b   1.000
_cell.length_c   1.000
_cell.angle_alpha   90.00
_cell.angle_beta   90.00
_cell.angle_gamma   90.00
#
_symmetry.space_group_name_H-M   'P 1'
#
loop_
_entity.id
_entity.type
_entity.pdbx_description
1 polymer ?
#
loop_
_entity_poly.entity_id
_entity_poly.type
_entity_poly.pdbx_seq_one_letter_code
_entity_poly.pdbx_strand_id
1 'polypeptide(L)'
;MTKKKRWLILSHAFNMDGRAASLTITDKIPFFLEAGVQPIVLSAITGLKDTRFPHQQFLAWGPAAFRFDFRHWIANQYGRGFFYKLTTRTVSILLTPFIAIEKLLLGYSSQWSWAIPAFLRGYWLIKSGKVDVIYSIGSAWSAHLAGVWLKRATGIPLISEVHDPMVIRENPEDLGIQKPKNRDARFRHYLEGQLCKYSDYVWWFTDGALHYVKVRNPNLDTPGNARSFVVMPGANPPITAERASHHYDTHLNLCHFGSLANDRSLSIILKATHTLIAKYPETRQIIKVHAYGAPLDSLTLEAIKHYGYTDLLIAHGRLERDPLTGQSGRERVAQKMQEADVLILLHGCDEWCSEYIPSKFYDYLWAGRPIWAITHRNLQLDQMLRERGSYVSIDGDETGIVKTLERIWLDWKQRQLITPMHDPIGVDQAVAQILRHVEPHLDSMEVIGA
;
A
#
# COMPACT_ATOMS: atom_id res chain seq x y z
N MET A 1 -30.09 -20.11 -12.47
CA MET A 1 -29.41 -19.58 -11.27
C MET A 1 -28.11 -18.94 -11.72
N THR A 2 -28.05 -17.61 -11.78
CA THR A 2 -26.83 -16.88 -12.15
C THR A 2 -26.13 -16.49 -10.87
N LYS A 3 -25.03 -17.19 -10.52
CA LYS A 3 -24.13 -16.79 -9.42
C LYS A 3 -23.92 -15.27 -9.45
N LYS A 4 -23.97 -14.60 -8.29
CA LYS A 4 -23.70 -13.15 -8.12
C LYS A 4 -22.28 -12.76 -8.53
N LYS A 5 -22.08 -12.67 -9.84
CA LYS A 5 -20.77 -12.48 -10.47
C LYS A 5 -20.49 -11.03 -10.82
N ARG A 6 -21.50 -10.16 -10.88
CA ARG A 6 -21.33 -8.78 -11.37
C ARG A 6 -20.94 -7.84 -10.23
N TRP A 7 -19.64 -7.62 -10.08
CA TRP A 7 -19.07 -6.86 -8.97
C TRP A 7 -18.82 -5.41 -9.40
N LEU A 8 -19.48 -4.46 -8.75
CA LEU A 8 -19.16 -3.05 -8.88
C LEU A 8 -17.98 -2.71 -7.98
N ILE A 9 -16.80 -2.58 -8.58
CA ILE A 9 -15.56 -2.25 -7.89
C ILE A 9 -15.41 -0.74 -7.81
N LEU A 10 -15.31 -0.20 -6.60
CA LEU A 10 -15.07 1.21 -6.31
C LEU A 10 -13.62 1.36 -5.84
N SER A 11 -12.78 1.99 -6.66
CA SER A 11 -11.41 2.28 -6.30
C SER A 11 -10.98 3.62 -6.86
N HIS A 12 -10.73 4.61 -6.00
CA HIS A 12 -10.28 5.92 -6.45
C HIS A 12 -8.95 5.80 -7.21
N ALA A 13 -7.95 5.11 -6.62
CA ALA A 13 -6.68 4.85 -7.28
C ALA A 13 -6.72 3.45 -7.93
N PHE A 14 -7.20 3.37 -9.17
CA PHE A 14 -7.16 2.15 -9.98
C PHE A 14 -6.22 2.35 -11.17
N ASN A 15 -5.31 1.40 -11.42
CA ASN A 15 -4.22 1.52 -12.40
C ASN A 15 -3.45 2.86 -12.29
N MET A 16 -3.32 3.39 -11.07
CA MET A 16 -2.57 4.59 -10.80
C MET A 16 -1.11 4.22 -10.52
N ASP A 17 -0.23 4.70 -11.38
CA ASP A 17 1.19 4.41 -11.31
C ASP A 17 1.84 4.91 -10.00
N GLY A 18 2.78 4.12 -9.46
CA GLY A 18 3.48 4.42 -8.21
C GLY A 18 2.61 4.39 -6.94
N ARG A 19 1.41 3.80 -6.96
CA ARG A 19 0.52 3.69 -5.80
C ARG A 19 0.34 2.25 -5.34
N ALA A 20 0.78 1.94 -4.12
CA ALA A 20 0.59 0.63 -3.49
C ALA A 20 -0.89 0.22 -3.42
N ALA A 21 -1.79 1.14 -3.07
CA ALA A 21 -3.21 0.81 -3.02
C ALA A 21 -3.84 0.53 -4.39
N SER A 22 -3.29 1.10 -5.47
CA SER A 22 -3.71 0.74 -6.82
C SER A 22 -3.26 -0.66 -7.17
N LEU A 23 -1.99 -0.95 -6.89
CA LEU A 23 -1.36 -2.25 -7.04
C LEU A 23 -2.21 -3.37 -6.44
N THR A 24 -2.64 -3.19 -5.19
CA THR A 24 -3.40 -4.22 -4.46
C THR A 24 -4.66 -4.68 -5.17
N ILE A 25 -5.42 -3.78 -5.82
CA ILE A 25 -6.61 -4.21 -6.58
C ILE A 25 -6.25 -4.68 -7.98
N THR A 26 -5.35 -3.98 -8.69
CA THR A 26 -5.05 -4.29 -10.10
C THR A 26 -4.47 -5.68 -10.26
N ASP A 27 -3.69 -6.11 -9.26
CA ASP A 27 -3.03 -7.40 -9.26
C ASP A 27 -4.00 -8.55 -8.89
N LYS A 28 -5.12 -8.25 -8.20
CA LYS A 28 -6.20 -9.22 -7.91
C LYS A 28 -7.12 -9.48 -9.09
N ILE A 29 -7.23 -8.52 -10.02
CA ILE A 29 -8.19 -8.58 -11.14
C ILE A 29 -8.06 -9.85 -12.00
N PRO A 30 -6.86 -10.29 -12.43
CA PRO A 30 -6.73 -11.54 -13.19
C PRO A 30 -7.35 -12.74 -12.47
N PHE A 31 -7.05 -12.92 -11.18
CA PHE A 31 -7.58 -14.03 -10.38
C PHE A 31 -9.09 -13.93 -10.15
N PHE A 32 -9.64 -12.71 -9.99
CA PHE A 32 -11.09 -12.53 -9.94
C PHE A 32 -11.77 -12.90 -11.27
N LEU A 33 -11.17 -12.52 -12.41
CA LEU A 33 -11.69 -12.90 -13.73
C LEU A 33 -11.64 -14.42 -13.94
N GLU A 34 -10.56 -15.08 -13.52
CA GLU A 34 -10.42 -16.55 -13.55
C GLU A 34 -11.46 -17.24 -12.68
N ALA A 35 -11.80 -16.68 -11.52
CA ALA A 35 -12.91 -17.14 -10.67
C ALA A 35 -14.30 -16.85 -11.27
N GLY A 36 -14.37 -16.19 -12.41
CA GLY A 36 -15.61 -15.87 -13.11
C GLY A 36 -16.35 -14.65 -12.57
N VAL A 37 -15.69 -13.80 -11.76
CA VAL A 37 -16.20 -12.48 -11.40
C VAL A 37 -16.22 -11.62 -12.66
N GLN A 38 -17.30 -10.85 -12.82
CA GLN A 38 -17.53 -9.89 -13.89
C GLN A 38 -17.41 -8.48 -13.32
N PRO A 39 -16.20 -7.91 -13.25
CA PRO A 39 -15.99 -6.60 -12.65
C PRO A 39 -16.59 -5.48 -13.50
N ILE A 40 -17.15 -4.48 -12.83
CA ILE A 40 -17.47 -3.16 -13.36
C ILE A 40 -16.71 -2.17 -12.48
N VAL A 41 -15.70 -1.49 -13.01
CA VAL A 41 -14.83 -0.60 -12.22
C VAL A 41 -15.24 0.85 -12.37
N LEU A 42 -15.44 1.52 -11.24
CA LEU A 42 -15.50 2.98 -11.16
C LEU A 42 -14.23 3.49 -10.47
N SER A 43 -13.48 4.36 -11.14
CA SER A 43 -12.26 4.96 -10.57
C SER A 43 -12.16 6.46 -10.75
N ALA A 44 -11.15 7.08 -10.13
CA ALA A 44 -10.74 8.41 -10.54
C ALA A 44 -9.99 8.34 -11.89
N ILE A 45 -9.93 9.46 -12.60
CA ILE A 45 -9.21 9.60 -13.87
C ILE A 45 -7.67 9.64 -13.72
N THR A 46 -7.17 9.36 -12.51
CA THR A 46 -5.75 9.49 -12.14
C THR A 46 -4.88 8.33 -12.60
N GLY A 47 -5.48 7.19 -12.97
CA GLY A 47 -4.80 6.00 -13.49
C GLY A 47 -5.20 5.64 -14.92
N LEU A 48 -4.60 4.57 -15.45
CA LEU A 48 -4.86 4.08 -16.81
C LEU A 48 -6.18 3.31 -16.88
N LYS A 49 -6.97 3.59 -17.92
CA LYS A 49 -8.19 2.83 -18.19
C LYS A 49 -7.85 1.39 -18.57
N ASP A 50 -8.57 0.45 -17.97
CA ASP A 50 -8.50 -0.98 -18.29
C ASP A 50 -9.62 -1.31 -19.29
N THR A 51 -9.30 -2.11 -20.31
CA THR A 51 -10.24 -2.45 -21.39
C THR A 51 -10.78 -3.87 -21.29
N ARG A 52 -10.29 -4.68 -20.34
CA ARG A 52 -10.73 -6.08 -20.15
C ARG A 52 -12.17 -6.19 -19.61
N PHE A 53 -12.70 -5.11 -19.04
CA PHE A 53 -14.02 -5.04 -18.43
C PHE A 53 -14.58 -3.60 -18.49
N PRO A 54 -15.88 -3.39 -18.24
CA PRO A 54 -16.46 -2.05 -18.14
C PRO A 54 -15.75 -1.23 -17.06
N HIS A 55 -14.96 -0.25 -17.47
CA HIS A 55 -14.24 0.65 -16.59
C HIS A 55 -14.63 2.10 -16.91
N GLN A 56 -15.16 2.82 -15.94
CA GLN A 56 -15.52 4.23 -16.05
C GLN A 56 -14.73 5.07 -15.05
N GLN A 57 -14.21 6.19 -15.52
CA GLN A 57 -13.35 7.08 -14.75
C GLN A 57 -14.01 8.44 -14.56
N PHE A 58 -13.88 9.02 -13.38
CA PHE A 58 -14.50 10.29 -13.03
C PHE A 58 -13.49 11.27 -12.45
N LEU A 59 -13.76 12.55 -12.65
CA LEU A 59 -13.16 13.63 -11.86
C LEU A 59 -13.97 13.78 -10.58
N ALA A 60 -13.28 14.00 -9.45
CA ALA A 60 -13.93 14.47 -8.24
C ALA A 60 -14.58 15.85 -8.45
N TRP A 61 -15.70 16.10 -7.78
CA TRP A 61 -16.50 17.31 -7.99
C TRP A 61 -16.15 18.47 -7.04
N GLY A 62 -15.60 18.16 -5.86
CA GLY A 62 -15.14 19.18 -4.91
C GLY A 62 -13.83 19.82 -5.38
N PRO A 63 -13.62 21.13 -5.17
CA PRO A 63 -12.55 21.87 -5.82
C PRO A 63 -11.14 21.38 -5.44
N ALA A 64 -10.90 20.98 -4.18
CA ALA A 64 -9.61 20.44 -3.77
C ALA A 64 -9.30 19.10 -4.43
N ALA A 65 -10.32 18.25 -4.56
CA ALA A 65 -10.17 16.93 -5.15
C ALA A 65 -10.11 16.97 -6.67
N PHE A 66 -10.93 17.81 -7.30
CA PHE A 66 -10.82 18.11 -8.72
C PHE A 66 -9.40 18.57 -9.07
N ARG A 67 -8.83 19.50 -8.30
CA ARG A 67 -7.46 19.98 -8.53
C ARG A 67 -6.43 18.83 -8.42
N PHE A 68 -6.63 17.91 -7.48
CA PHE A 68 -5.77 16.73 -7.33
C PHE A 68 -5.87 15.81 -8.55
N ASP A 69 -7.09 15.45 -8.97
CA ASP A 69 -7.32 14.57 -10.12
C ASP A 69 -6.84 15.18 -11.42
N PHE A 70 -7.15 16.46 -11.65
CA PHE A 70 -6.75 17.22 -12.83
C PHE A 70 -5.23 17.23 -13.02
N ARG A 71 -4.46 17.42 -11.95
CA ARG A 71 -3.00 17.38 -12.02
C ARG A 71 -2.48 16.03 -12.51
N HIS A 72 -3.03 14.93 -12.01
CA HIS A 72 -2.62 13.59 -12.43
C HIS A 72 -3.08 13.30 -13.86
N TRP A 73 -4.29 13.69 -14.21
CA TRP A 73 -4.81 13.55 -15.57
C TRP A 73 -3.94 14.27 -16.60
N ILE A 74 -3.62 15.56 -16.39
CA ILE A 74 -2.75 16.31 -17.30
C ILE A 74 -1.35 15.69 -17.35
N ALA A 75 -0.80 15.23 -16.22
CA ALA A 75 0.50 14.58 -16.19
C ALA A 75 0.52 13.28 -17.01
N ASN A 76 -0.55 12.49 -16.96
CA ASN A 76 -0.66 11.24 -17.72
C ASN A 76 -0.84 11.49 -19.23
N GLN A 77 -1.54 12.56 -19.61
CA GLN A 77 -1.82 12.86 -21.02
C GLN A 77 -0.68 13.63 -21.71
N TYR A 78 -0.04 14.57 -21.01
CA TYR A 78 0.89 15.53 -21.61
C TYR A 78 2.28 15.55 -20.95
N GLY A 79 2.53 14.65 -19.99
CA GLY A 79 3.76 14.67 -19.20
C GLY A 79 3.82 15.85 -18.23
N ARG A 80 4.98 16.07 -17.60
CA ARG A 80 5.21 17.11 -16.57
C ARG A 80 5.97 18.35 -17.08
N GLY A 81 5.87 18.63 -18.38
CA GLY A 81 6.56 19.74 -19.06
C GLY A 81 5.95 21.13 -18.84
N PHE A 82 6.27 22.07 -19.73
CA PHE A 82 5.79 23.46 -19.67
C PHE A 82 4.26 23.56 -19.66
N PHE A 83 3.59 22.83 -20.56
CA PHE A 83 2.12 22.81 -20.64
C PHE A 83 1.47 22.38 -19.32
N TYR A 84 1.99 21.32 -18.69
CA TYR A 84 1.55 20.88 -17.37
C TYR A 84 1.73 21.99 -16.31
N LYS A 85 2.89 22.65 -16.27
CA LYS A 85 3.14 23.73 -15.30
C LYS A 85 2.18 24.90 -15.48
N LEU A 86 1.93 25.31 -16.71
CA LEU A 86 1.02 26.41 -17.03
C LEU A 86 -0.43 26.06 -16.65
N THR A 87 -0.96 24.96 -17.18
CA THR A 87 -2.36 24.55 -16.97
C THR A 87 -2.67 24.27 -15.51
N THR A 88 -1.83 23.51 -14.82
CA THR A 88 -2.06 23.18 -13.41
C THR A 88 -1.93 24.38 -12.48
N ARG A 89 -1.06 25.36 -12.79
CA ARG A 89 -0.97 26.62 -12.06
C ARG A 89 -2.25 27.45 -12.25
N THR A 90 -2.70 27.64 -13.48
CA THR A 90 -3.92 28.40 -13.78
C THR A 90 -5.13 27.81 -13.09
N VAL A 91 -5.37 26.49 -13.24
CA VAL A 91 -6.48 25.81 -12.57
C VAL A 91 -6.36 25.89 -11.05
N SER A 92 -5.15 25.78 -10.49
CA SER A 92 -4.95 25.92 -9.05
C SER A 92 -5.31 27.33 -8.56
N ILE A 93 -4.94 28.39 -9.29
CA ILE A 93 -5.29 29.78 -8.94
C ILE A 93 -6.81 29.96 -8.96
N LEU A 94 -7.48 29.52 -10.03
CA LEU A 94 -8.94 29.65 -10.17
C LEU A 94 -9.70 28.90 -9.06
N LEU A 95 -9.21 27.72 -8.66
CA LEU A 95 -9.85 26.92 -7.62
C LEU A 95 -9.52 27.36 -6.19
N THR A 96 -8.50 28.20 -5.99
CA THR A 96 -8.03 28.60 -4.66
C THR A 96 -9.14 29.15 -3.75
N PRO A 97 -10.00 30.11 -4.16
CA PRO A 97 -11.07 30.60 -3.29
C PRO A 97 -12.06 29.50 -2.90
N PHE A 98 -12.43 28.62 -3.83
CA PHE A 98 -13.35 27.51 -3.59
C PHE A 98 -12.73 26.43 -2.68
N ILE A 99 -11.44 26.15 -2.82
CA ILE A 99 -10.68 25.26 -1.93
C ILE A 99 -10.63 25.84 -0.52
N ALA A 100 -10.44 27.15 -0.38
CA ALA A 100 -10.42 27.80 0.93
C ALA A 100 -11.77 27.66 1.63
N ILE A 101 -12.88 27.90 0.91
CA ILE A 101 -14.24 27.71 1.42
C ILE A 101 -14.48 26.23 1.78
N GLU A 102 -14.13 25.30 0.90
CA GLU A 102 -14.28 23.86 1.14
C GLU A 102 -13.52 23.40 2.39
N LYS A 103 -12.28 23.86 2.58
CA LYS A 103 -11.48 23.53 3.76
C LYS A 103 -12.02 24.18 5.03
N LEU A 104 -12.54 25.41 4.94
CA LEU A 104 -13.12 26.11 6.09
C LEU A 104 -14.41 25.43 6.56
N LEU A 105 -15.24 24.93 5.63
CA LEU A 105 -16.53 24.31 5.94
C LEU A 105 -16.40 22.82 6.27
N LEU A 106 -15.65 22.05 5.48
CA LEU A 106 -15.58 20.58 5.60
C LEU A 106 -14.28 20.14 6.26
N GLY A 107 -13.14 20.58 5.73
CA GLY A 107 -11.81 20.21 6.22
C GLY A 107 -11.41 18.76 5.93
N TYR A 108 -11.91 18.18 4.82
CA TYR A 108 -11.64 16.80 4.40
C TYR A 108 -10.45 16.66 3.45
N SER A 109 -9.95 15.43 3.30
CA SER A 109 -8.88 15.06 2.38
C SER A 109 -9.22 15.38 0.92
N SER A 110 -8.19 15.54 0.09
CA SER A 110 -8.33 15.97 -1.32
C SER A 110 -8.89 14.89 -2.26
N GLN A 111 -9.62 13.89 -1.76
CA GLN A 111 -10.21 12.82 -2.59
C GLN A 111 -11.67 12.53 -2.20
N TRP A 112 -12.19 13.21 -1.17
CA TRP A 112 -13.48 12.90 -0.56
C TRP A 112 -14.65 12.96 -1.54
N SER A 113 -14.69 14.01 -2.36
CA SER A 113 -15.82 14.34 -3.22
C SER A 113 -15.89 13.47 -4.48
N TRP A 114 -14.90 12.60 -4.72
CA TRP A 114 -15.01 11.54 -5.71
C TRP A 114 -16.13 10.55 -5.37
N ALA A 115 -16.50 10.43 -4.09
CA ALA A 115 -17.62 9.59 -3.66
C ALA A 115 -18.94 9.97 -4.35
N ILE A 116 -19.12 11.24 -4.74
CA ILE A 116 -20.37 11.75 -5.32
C ILE A 116 -20.62 11.20 -6.73
N PRO A 117 -19.74 11.40 -7.73
CA PRO A 117 -19.93 10.81 -9.05
C PRO A 117 -19.94 9.27 -9.01
N ALA A 118 -19.10 8.66 -8.16
CA ALA A 118 -19.08 7.21 -7.98
C ALA A 118 -20.43 6.67 -7.46
N PHE A 119 -21.03 7.34 -6.49
CA PHE A 119 -22.36 7.00 -5.97
C PHE A 119 -23.45 7.15 -7.05
N LEU A 120 -23.52 8.30 -7.73
CA LEU A 120 -24.58 8.53 -8.72
C LEU A 120 -24.52 7.51 -9.86
N ARG A 121 -23.32 7.23 -10.35
CA ARG A 121 -23.15 6.26 -11.43
C ARG A 121 -23.37 4.83 -10.95
N GLY A 122 -22.85 4.47 -9.79
CA GLY A 122 -23.06 3.16 -9.16
C GLY A 122 -24.54 2.89 -8.92
N TYR A 123 -25.28 3.89 -8.43
CA TYR A 123 -26.72 3.80 -8.18
C TYR A 123 -27.49 3.49 -9.46
N TRP A 124 -27.17 4.20 -10.55
CA TRP A 124 -27.79 3.94 -11.85
C TRP A 124 -27.47 2.54 -12.39
N LEU A 125 -26.23 2.09 -12.25
CA LEU A 125 -25.83 0.74 -12.66
C LEU A 125 -26.60 -0.33 -11.87
N ILE A 126 -26.72 -0.16 -10.56
CA ILE A 126 -27.51 -1.05 -9.68
C ILE A 126 -28.98 -1.05 -10.10
N LYS A 127 -29.60 0.12 -10.29
CA LYS A 127 -31.02 0.22 -10.70
C LYS A 127 -31.28 -0.33 -12.10
N SER A 128 -30.30 -0.31 -12.99
CA SER A 128 -30.37 -0.97 -14.29
C SER A 128 -30.17 -2.49 -14.23
N GLY A 129 -30.09 -3.07 -13.03
CA GLY A 129 -29.96 -4.51 -12.81
C GLY A 129 -28.62 -5.07 -13.25
N LYS A 130 -27.54 -4.28 -13.28
CA LYS A 130 -26.21 -4.68 -13.77
C LYS A 130 -25.23 -5.11 -12.68
N VAL A 131 -25.59 -4.97 -11.41
CA VAL A 131 -24.68 -5.12 -10.27
C VAL A 131 -25.33 -6.02 -9.23
N ASP A 132 -24.58 -7.03 -8.79
CA ASP A 132 -25.00 -7.98 -7.75
C ASP A 132 -24.32 -7.69 -6.40
N VAL A 133 -23.12 -7.12 -6.44
CA VAL A 133 -22.25 -6.89 -5.28
C VAL A 133 -21.49 -5.58 -5.48
N ILE A 134 -21.34 -4.80 -4.42
CA ILE A 134 -20.45 -3.64 -4.37
C ILE A 134 -19.17 -4.06 -3.66
N TYR A 135 -18.02 -3.74 -4.24
CA TYR A 135 -16.72 -3.98 -3.64
C TYR A 135 -15.93 -2.67 -3.54
N SER A 136 -15.75 -2.14 -2.33
CA SER A 136 -15.07 -0.88 -2.06
C SER A 136 -13.67 -1.09 -1.49
N ILE A 137 -12.67 -0.35 -2.00
CA ILE A 137 -11.25 -0.59 -1.72
C ILE A 137 -10.57 0.66 -1.13
N GLY A 138 -9.78 0.44 -0.07
CA GLY A 138 -9.18 1.42 0.82
C GLY A 138 -8.01 2.25 0.28
N SER A 139 -7.96 2.53 -1.03
CA SER A 139 -6.98 3.49 -1.58
C SER A 139 -7.23 4.95 -1.16
N ALA A 140 -8.51 5.28 -0.99
CA ALA A 140 -9.04 6.55 -0.58
C ALA A 140 -10.35 6.26 0.14
N TRP A 141 -10.59 6.90 1.28
CA TRP A 141 -11.81 6.64 2.04
C TRP A 141 -13.09 7.03 1.28
N SER A 142 -12.99 7.81 0.20
CA SER A 142 -14.13 8.15 -0.67
C SER A 142 -14.76 6.95 -1.37
N ALA A 143 -13.98 5.89 -1.67
CA ALA A 143 -14.52 4.65 -2.21
C ALA A 143 -15.43 3.92 -1.21
N HIS A 144 -14.98 3.83 0.04
CA HIS A 144 -15.79 3.29 1.13
C HIS A 144 -17.05 4.13 1.38
N LEU A 145 -16.94 5.46 1.35
CA LEU A 145 -18.10 6.33 1.50
C LEU A 145 -19.15 6.08 0.41
N ALA A 146 -18.73 6.01 -0.86
CA ALA A 146 -19.63 5.68 -1.97
C ALA A 146 -20.24 4.28 -1.79
N GLY A 147 -19.46 3.29 -1.37
CA GLY A 147 -19.94 1.94 -1.10
C GLY A 147 -21.05 1.90 -0.04
N VAL A 148 -20.83 2.57 1.10
CA VAL A 148 -21.82 2.69 2.17
C VAL A 148 -23.08 3.42 1.69
N TRP A 149 -22.93 4.51 0.94
CA TRP A 149 -24.09 5.22 0.37
C TRP A 149 -24.91 4.33 -0.57
N LEU A 150 -24.25 3.57 -1.45
CA LEU A 150 -24.91 2.64 -2.36
C LEU A 150 -25.63 1.51 -1.61
N LYS A 151 -24.97 0.87 -0.63
CA LYS A 151 -25.58 -0.15 0.23
C LYS A 151 -26.84 0.37 0.90
N ARG A 152 -26.77 1.56 1.52
CA ARG A 152 -27.91 2.16 2.20
C ARG A 152 -29.05 2.56 1.25
N ALA A 153 -28.74 2.99 0.03
CA ALA A 153 -29.74 3.43 -0.94
C ALA A 153 -30.36 2.28 -1.74
N THR A 154 -29.73 1.10 -1.79
CA THR A 154 -30.12 0.03 -2.71
C THR A 154 -30.27 -1.35 -2.07
N GLY A 155 -29.69 -1.58 -0.89
CA GLY A 155 -29.67 -2.89 -0.21
C GLY A 155 -28.65 -3.90 -0.78
N ILE A 156 -28.04 -3.63 -1.93
CA ILE A 156 -27.06 -4.52 -2.58
C ILE A 156 -25.91 -4.86 -1.63
N PRO A 157 -25.48 -6.13 -1.55
CA PRO A 157 -24.34 -6.54 -0.73
C PRO A 157 -23.09 -5.67 -0.92
N LEU A 158 -22.47 -5.26 0.17
CA LEU A 158 -21.27 -4.45 0.23
C LEU A 158 -20.12 -5.24 0.87
N ILE A 159 -19.02 -5.28 0.14
CA ILE A 159 -17.73 -5.79 0.55
C ILE A 159 -16.76 -4.60 0.69
N SER A 160 -16.00 -4.56 1.78
CA SER A 160 -15.10 -3.44 2.10
C SER A 160 -13.70 -3.93 2.44
N GLU A 161 -12.72 -3.64 1.58
CA GLU A 161 -11.29 -3.90 1.81
C GLU A 161 -10.61 -2.66 2.36
N VAL A 162 -10.23 -2.66 3.64
CA VAL A 162 -9.56 -1.53 4.29
C VAL A 162 -8.05 -1.81 4.36
N HIS A 163 -7.24 -0.91 3.81
CA HIS A 163 -5.79 -1.12 3.71
C HIS A 163 -5.08 -0.74 5.02
N ASP A 164 -4.91 0.57 5.21
CA ASP A 164 -4.29 1.17 6.38
C ASP A 164 -5.36 1.47 7.45
N PRO A 165 -5.00 1.53 8.75
CA PRO A 165 -5.93 1.90 9.80
C PRO A 165 -6.58 3.27 9.53
N MET A 166 -7.91 3.31 9.56
CA MET A 166 -8.65 4.55 9.29
C MET A 166 -8.51 5.56 10.42
N VAL A 167 -8.36 5.06 11.66
CA VAL A 167 -8.06 5.83 12.86
C VAL A 167 -6.58 5.63 13.19
N ILE A 168 -5.84 6.73 13.26
CA ILE A 168 -4.41 6.71 13.61
C ILE A 168 -4.31 7.01 15.09
N ARG A 169 -3.75 6.08 15.85
CA ARG A 169 -3.51 6.21 17.29
C ARG A 169 -2.34 7.15 17.56
N GLU A 170 -2.35 7.83 18.70
CA GLU A 170 -1.30 8.80 19.04
C GLU A 170 -0.10 8.15 19.74
N ASN A 171 -0.31 7.06 20.48
CA ASN A 171 0.70 6.38 21.30
C ASN A 171 0.22 4.95 21.67
N PRO A 172 1.06 4.09 22.29
CA PRO A 172 0.66 2.70 22.57
C PRO A 172 -0.49 2.54 23.57
N GLU A 173 -0.79 3.54 24.40
CA GLU A 173 -1.88 3.50 25.38
C GLU A 173 -3.22 4.00 24.79
N ASP A 174 -3.17 4.76 23.68
CA ASP A 174 -4.36 5.27 23.02
C ASP A 174 -5.11 4.14 22.32
N LEU A 175 -6.29 3.75 22.77
CA LEU A 175 -7.08 2.70 22.11
C LEU A 175 -7.80 3.19 20.82
N GLY A 176 -7.68 4.47 20.48
CA GLY A 176 -8.34 5.10 19.33
C GLY A 176 -9.85 5.33 19.53
N ILE A 177 -10.37 5.15 20.74
CA ILE A 177 -11.81 5.30 21.06
C ILE A 177 -12.24 6.77 21.01
N GLN A 178 -11.34 7.68 21.37
CA GLN A 178 -11.66 9.10 21.43
C GLN A 178 -11.80 9.68 20.02
N LYS A 179 -12.87 10.46 19.81
CA LYS A 179 -13.11 11.11 18.53
C LYS A 179 -12.01 12.14 18.25
N PRO A 180 -11.28 12.04 17.11
CA PRO A 180 -10.24 13.01 16.78
C PRO A 180 -10.77 14.44 16.65
N LYS A 181 -9.93 15.42 16.99
CA LYS A 181 -10.26 16.86 16.83
C LYS A 181 -10.25 17.29 15.37
N ASN A 182 -9.30 16.77 14.59
CA ASN A 182 -9.19 17.03 13.15
C ASN A 182 -10.44 16.52 12.41
N ARG A 183 -11.04 17.36 11.54
CA ARG A 183 -12.32 17.04 10.88
C ARG A 183 -12.24 15.84 9.94
N ASP A 184 -11.15 15.68 9.19
CA ASP A 184 -10.92 14.52 8.31
C ASP A 184 -10.72 13.24 9.13
N ALA A 185 -9.86 13.28 10.16
CA ALA A 185 -9.65 12.14 11.04
C ALA A 185 -10.94 11.73 11.77
N ARG A 186 -11.73 12.70 12.21
CA ARG A 186 -13.06 12.45 12.81
C ARG A 186 -14.02 11.82 11.82
N PHE A 187 -13.98 12.22 10.56
CA PHE A 187 -14.80 11.61 9.52
C PHE A 187 -14.36 10.18 9.23
N ARG A 188 -13.05 9.91 9.14
CA ARG A 188 -12.52 8.54 9.00
C ARG A 188 -12.93 7.64 10.17
N HIS A 189 -12.85 8.14 11.40
CA HIS A 189 -13.38 7.45 12.58
C HIS A 189 -14.87 7.16 12.46
N TYR A 190 -15.68 8.10 11.99
CA TYR A 190 -17.11 7.87 11.76
C TYR A 190 -17.35 6.81 10.67
N LEU A 191 -16.63 6.93 9.55
CA LEU A 191 -16.77 6.05 8.39
C LEU A 191 -16.35 4.62 8.70
N GLU A 192 -15.30 4.40 9.51
CA GLU A 192 -14.93 3.07 10.02
C GLU A 192 -16.14 2.41 10.71
N GLY A 193 -16.83 3.12 11.60
CA GLY A 193 -18.04 2.59 12.24
C GLY A 193 -19.22 2.37 11.26
N GLN A 194 -19.30 3.15 10.17
CA GLN A 194 -20.28 2.86 9.11
C GLN A 194 -19.92 1.58 8.34
N LEU A 195 -18.64 1.31 8.09
CA LEU A 195 -18.21 0.08 7.42
C LEU A 195 -18.52 -1.15 8.29
N CYS A 196 -18.23 -1.07 9.59
CA CYS A 196 -18.56 -2.12 10.56
C CYS A 196 -20.06 -2.39 10.67
N LYS A 197 -20.91 -1.37 10.44
CA LYS A 197 -22.36 -1.51 10.50
C LYS A 197 -23.00 -1.98 9.19
N TYR A 198 -22.57 -1.45 8.05
CA TYR A 198 -23.31 -1.60 6.79
C TYR A 198 -22.68 -2.55 5.78
N SER A 199 -21.38 -2.86 5.91
CA SER A 199 -20.79 -3.89 5.04
C SER A 199 -21.38 -5.25 5.41
N ASP A 200 -21.53 -6.14 4.43
CA ASP A 200 -21.81 -7.55 4.71
C ASP A 200 -20.49 -8.25 5.10
N TYR A 201 -19.40 -7.85 4.43
CA TYR A 201 -18.03 -8.25 4.75
C TYR A 201 -17.09 -7.06 4.78
N VAL A 202 -16.18 -7.05 5.75
CA VAL A 202 -15.12 -6.04 5.87
C VAL A 202 -13.82 -6.70 6.31
N TRP A 203 -12.67 -6.29 5.78
CA TRP A 203 -11.38 -6.81 6.26
C TRP A 203 -10.30 -5.75 6.28
N TRP A 204 -9.25 -6.09 7.02
CA TRP A 204 -7.99 -5.35 7.13
C TRP A 204 -6.82 -6.25 6.74
N PHE A 205 -5.65 -5.64 6.54
CA PHE A 205 -4.45 -6.37 6.15
C PHE A 205 -3.68 -7.02 7.31
N THR A 206 -3.98 -6.63 8.54
CA THR A 206 -3.26 -7.09 9.73
C THR A 206 -4.21 -7.41 10.87
N ASP A 207 -3.79 -8.31 11.75
CA ASP A 207 -4.51 -8.63 12.98
C ASP A 207 -4.53 -7.44 13.94
N GLY A 208 -3.45 -6.66 13.98
CA GLY A 208 -3.36 -5.44 14.78
C GLY A 208 -4.42 -4.40 14.39
N ALA A 209 -4.57 -4.11 13.10
CA ALA A 209 -5.58 -3.17 12.63
C ALA A 209 -6.99 -3.68 12.94
N LEU A 210 -7.29 -4.97 12.68
CA LEU A 210 -8.60 -5.54 12.99
C LEU A 210 -8.89 -5.51 14.50
N HIS A 211 -7.89 -5.80 15.35
CA HIS A 211 -8.03 -5.78 16.79
C HIS A 211 -8.52 -4.41 17.29
N TYR A 212 -7.83 -3.33 16.91
CA TYR A 212 -8.19 -2.00 17.39
C TYR A 212 -9.52 -1.51 16.79
N VAL A 213 -9.87 -1.95 15.58
CA VAL A 213 -11.23 -1.70 15.04
C VAL A 213 -12.30 -2.37 15.89
N LYS A 214 -12.10 -3.62 16.34
CA LYS A 214 -13.04 -4.33 17.23
C LYS A 214 -13.18 -3.64 18.58
N VAL A 215 -12.08 -3.13 19.13
CA VAL A 215 -12.09 -2.32 20.37
C VAL A 215 -12.97 -1.07 20.20
N ARG A 216 -12.84 -0.36 19.07
CA ARG A 216 -13.64 0.85 18.78
C ARG A 216 -15.09 0.55 18.38
N ASN A 217 -15.33 -0.61 17.77
CA ASN A 217 -16.62 -1.01 17.20
C ASN A 217 -17.05 -2.38 17.75
N PRO A 218 -17.48 -2.47 19.02
CA PRO A 218 -17.76 -3.74 19.69
C PRO A 218 -18.93 -4.53 19.10
N ASN A 219 -19.75 -3.92 18.24
CA ASN A 219 -20.82 -4.60 17.51
C ASN A 219 -20.33 -5.31 16.24
N LEU A 220 -19.07 -5.14 15.82
CA LEU A 220 -18.52 -5.89 14.69
C LEU A 220 -18.63 -7.40 14.95
N ASP A 221 -18.93 -8.19 13.91
CA ASP A 221 -19.22 -9.63 13.99
C ASP A 221 -20.49 -10.05 14.75
N THR A 222 -21.33 -9.10 15.18
CA THR A 222 -22.63 -9.41 15.80
C THR A 222 -23.77 -9.42 14.76
N PRO A 223 -24.91 -10.10 15.02
CA PRO A 223 -26.05 -10.11 14.09
C PRO A 223 -26.49 -8.71 13.66
N GLY A 224 -26.66 -8.50 12.35
CA GLY A 224 -27.03 -7.20 11.78
C GLY A 224 -25.86 -6.23 11.55
N ASN A 225 -24.62 -6.64 11.83
CA ASN A 225 -23.40 -5.90 11.52
C ASN A 225 -22.50 -6.71 10.57
N ALA A 226 -21.40 -6.09 10.12
CA ALA A 226 -20.47 -6.71 9.19
C ALA A 226 -19.75 -7.92 9.79
N ARG A 227 -19.40 -8.88 8.94
CA ARG A 227 -18.46 -9.96 9.27
C ARG A 227 -17.04 -9.55 8.90
N SER A 228 -16.13 -9.71 9.85
CA SER A 228 -14.73 -9.30 9.72
C SER A 228 -13.76 -10.46 9.64
N PHE A 229 -12.68 -10.24 8.89
CA PHE A 229 -11.53 -11.15 8.80
C PHE A 229 -10.28 -10.37 8.38
N VAL A 230 -9.12 -11.04 8.33
CA VAL A 230 -7.86 -10.46 7.87
C VAL A 230 -7.48 -11.09 6.53
N VAL A 231 -7.05 -10.27 5.58
CA VAL A 231 -6.51 -10.74 4.29
C VAL A 231 -5.23 -9.98 4.00
N MET A 232 -4.09 -10.66 3.99
CA MET A 232 -2.85 -10.04 3.54
C MET A 232 -2.90 -9.87 2.01
N PRO A 233 -2.47 -8.73 1.46
CA PRO A 233 -2.60 -8.45 0.03
C PRO A 233 -1.68 -9.30 -0.85
N GLY A 234 -0.53 -9.73 -0.32
CA GLY A 234 0.50 -10.44 -1.08
C GLY A 234 1.14 -9.60 -2.19
N ALA A 235 1.97 -10.26 -2.99
CA ALA A 235 2.55 -9.73 -4.22
C ALA A 235 2.57 -10.81 -5.30
N ASN A 236 2.65 -10.41 -6.57
CA ASN A 236 2.79 -11.35 -7.67
C ASN A 236 4.23 -11.87 -7.76
N PRO A 237 4.45 -13.11 -8.22
CA PRO A 237 5.79 -13.59 -8.53
C PRO A 237 6.45 -12.71 -9.60
N PRO A 238 7.78 -12.50 -9.55
CA PRO A 238 8.51 -11.92 -10.66
C PRO A 238 8.42 -12.81 -11.90
N ILE A 239 8.54 -12.21 -13.09
CA ILE A 239 8.52 -12.95 -14.36
C ILE A 239 9.60 -14.03 -14.38
N THR A 240 10.80 -13.70 -13.90
CA THR A 240 11.87 -14.65 -13.62
C THR A 240 11.69 -15.21 -12.21
N ALA A 241 10.78 -16.17 -12.06
CA ALA A 241 10.57 -16.88 -10.81
C ALA A 241 11.78 -17.75 -10.42
N GLU A 242 12.58 -18.16 -11.41
CA GLU A 242 13.82 -18.90 -11.19
C GLU A 242 14.83 -18.05 -10.41
N ARG A 243 15.17 -18.53 -9.22
CA ARG A 243 16.13 -17.89 -8.34
C ARG A 243 17.53 -18.26 -8.80
N ALA A 244 18.22 -17.31 -9.41
CA ALA A 244 19.66 -17.46 -9.64
C ALA A 244 20.37 -17.67 -8.29
N SER A 245 21.36 -18.56 -8.28
CA SER A 245 22.27 -18.70 -7.13
C SER A 245 22.79 -17.32 -6.73
N HIS A 246 22.90 -17.08 -5.41
CA HIS A 246 23.52 -15.85 -4.94
C HIS A 246 24.94 -15.72 -5.48
N HIS A 247 25.27 -14.53 -5.97
CA HIS A 247 26.60 -14.21 -6.49
C HIS A 247 27.27 -13.21 -5.56
N TYR A 248 28.24 -13.68 -4.78
CA TYR A 248 29.08 -12.83 -3.94
C TYR A 248 30.11 -12.09 -4.81
N ASP A 249 29.94 -10.78 -4.93
CA ASP A 249 30.92 -9.89 -5.57
C ASP A 249 31.94 -9.37 -4.52
N THR A 250 32.66 -8.32 -4.88
CA THR A 250 33.64 -7.57 -4.09
C THR A 250 32.98 -6.64 -3.06
N HIS A 251 31.69 -6.35 -3.21
CA HIS A 251 30.92 -5.45 -2.35
C HIS A 251 29.73 -6.17 -1.71
N LEU A 252 29.41 -5.78 -0.47
CA LEU A 252 28.16 -6.12 0.20
C LEU A 252 27.10 -5.07 -0.16
N ASN A 253 26.15 -5.44 -1.01
CA ASN A 253 25.11 -4.57 -1.54
C ASN A 253 23.83 -4.67 -0.71
N LEU A 254 23.59 -3.66 0.12
CA LEU A 254 22.37 -3.51 0.91
C LEU A 254 21.38 -2.64 0.13
N CYS A 255 20.26 -3.20 -0.32
CA CYS A 255 19.35 -2.53 -1.25
C CYS A 255 18.01 -2.19 -0.60
N HIS A 256 17.63 -0.92 -0.64
CA HIS A 256 16.29 -0.43 -0.32
C HIS A 256 15.52 -0.09 -1.60
N PHE A 257 14.25 -0.47 -1.66
CA PHE A 257 13.35 -0.15 -2.77
C PHE A 257 12.15 0.64 -2.27
N GLY A 258 11.76 1.69 -2.99
CA GLY A 258 10.58 2.53 -2.75
C GLY A 258 10.89 3.87 -2.09
N SER A 259 9.82 4.59 -1.72
CA SER A 259 9.93 5.95 -1.19
C SER A 259 10.39 5.96 0.26
N LEU A 260 11.32 6.88 0.55
CA LEU A 260 11.80 7.21 1.88
C LEU A 260 11.11 8.48 2.40
N ALA A 261 11.04 8.59 3.72
CA ALA A 261 10.58 9.76 4.45
C ALA A 261 11.32 9.80 5.80
N ASN A 262 11.26 10.92 6.52
CA ASN A 262 12.04 11.09 7.75
C ASN A 262 11.70 10.06 8.82
N ASP A 263 10.46 9.57 8.85
CA ASP A 263 10.01 8.49 9.73
C ASP A 263 10.57 7.11 9.35
N ARG A 264 11.10 6.95 8.13
CA ARG A 264 11.61 5.70 7.54
C ARG A 264 12.91 5.97 6.75
N SER A 265 13.88 6.57 7.41
CA SER A 265 15.10 7.11 6.79
C SER A 265 16.25 6.10 6.72
N LEU A 266 17.06 6.14 5.66
CA LEU A 266 18.32 5.38 5.58
C LEU A 266 19.43 5.97 6.46
N SER A 267 19.24 7.16 7.02
CA SER A 267 20.18 7.78 7.96
C SER A 267 20.54 6.87 9.15
N ILE A 268 19.58 6.08 9.64
CA ILE A 268 19.78 5.09 10.71
C ILE A 268 20.83 4.05 10.30
N ILE A 269 20.76 3.56 9.07
CA ILE A 269 21.71 2.60 8.51
C ILE A 269 23.07 3.25 8.27
N LEU A 270 23.11 4.49 7.79
CA LEU A 270 24.37 5.22 7.60
C LEU A 270 25.09 5.48 8.92
N LYS A 271 24.35 5.83 9.97
CA LYS A 271 24.89 5.97 11.32
C LYS A 271 25.47 4.64 11.83
N ALA A 272 24.74 3.54 11.66
CA ALA A 272 25.24 2.21 12.05
C ALA A 272 26.49 1.80 11.25
N THR A 273 26.50 2.11 9.94
CA THR A 273 27.65 1.87 9.06
C THR A 273 28.86 2.68 9.50
N HIS A 274 28.67 3.94 9.91
CA HIS A 274 29.73 4.78 10.43
C HIS A 274 30.36 4.18 11.70
N THR A 275 29.54 3.72 12.65
CA THR A 275 30.01 3.03 13.86
C THR A 275 30.78 1.74 13.51
N LEU A 276 30.30 0.97 12.54
CA LEU A 276 30.98 -0.25 12.11
C LEU A 276 32.33 0.05 11.46
N ILE A 277 32.42 1.09 10.62
CA ILE A 277 33.67 1.51 9.97
C ILE A 277 34.72 1.95 10.99
N ALA A 278 34.29 2.64 12.06
CA ALA A 278 35.21 3.01 13.13
C ALA A 278 35.84 1.79 13.83
N LYS A 279 35.10 0.67 13.90
CA LYS A 279 35.58 -0.60 14.47
C LYS A 279 36.38 -1.44 13.47
N TYR A 280 35.95 -1.47 12.21
CA TYR A 280 36.55 -2.25 11.12
C TYR A 280 36.70 -1.37 9.86
N PRO A 281 37.81 -0.61 9.73
CA PRO A 281 38.00 0.35 8.65
C PRO A 281 37.86 -0.24 7.24
N GLU A 282 38.15 -1.52 7.04
CA GLU A 282 38.02 -2.21 5.75
C GLU A 282 36.58 -2.25 5.23
N THR A 283 35.58 -2.20 6.12
CA THR A 283 34.16 -2.24 5.75
C THR A 283 33.74 -1.06 4.89
N ARG A 284 34.46 0.07 4.96
CA ARG A 284 34.20 1.29 4.18
C ARG A 284 34.27 1.07 2.66
N GLN A 285 35.16 0.18 2.22
CA GLN A 285 35.34 -0.16 0.81
C GLN A 285 34.39 -1.29 0.38
N ILE A 286 33.90 -2.09 1.33
CA ILE A 286 33.08 -3.28 1.07
C ILE A 286 31.58 -2.94 1.02
N ILE A 287 31.07 -2.15 1.97
CA ILE A 287 29.63 -1.94 2.11
C ILE A 287 29.15 -0.87 1.12
N LYS A 288 28.11 -1.20 0.36
CA LYS A 288 27.36 -0.28 -0.48
C LYS A 288 25.88 -0.31 -0.11
N VAL A 289 25.29 0.87 0.05
CA VAL A 289 23.84 1.04 0.28
C VAL A 289 23.21 1.58 -0.99
N HIS A 290 22.23 0.88 -1.52
CA HIS A 290 21.53 1.30 -2.74
C HIS A 290 20.10 1.70 -2.43
N ALA A 291 19.70 2.88 -2.91
CA ALA A 291 18.33 3.35 -2.81
C ALA A 291 17.70 3.45 -4.20
N TYR A 292 16.68 2.63 -4.43
CA TYR A 292 15.85 2.66 -5.63
C TYR A 292 14.49 3.26 -5.29
N GLY A 293 14.00 4.24 -6.04
CA GLY A 293 12.68 4.83 -5.81
C GLY A 293 12.67 6.36 -5.88
N ALA A 294 11.89 6.99 -5.00
CA ALA A 294 11.77 8.44 -4.93
C ALA A 294 13.08 9.09 -4.44
N PRO A 295 13.22 10.43 -4.54
CA PRO A 295 14.35 11.14 -3.94
C PRO A 295 14.53 10.81 -2.45
N LEU A 296 15.78 10.83 -2.01
CA LEU A 296 16.14 10.59 -0.61
C LEU A 296 15.49 11.62 0.33
N ASP A 297 15.15 11.19 1.55
CA ASP A 297 14.64 12.06 2.60
C ASP A 297 15.74 12.99 3.15
N SER A 298 15.34 14.03 3.88
CA SER A 298 16.27 15.06 4.36
C SER A 298 17.30 14.50 5.33
N LEU A 299 16.93 13.55 6.20
CA LEU A 299 17.84 12.98 7.18
C LEU A 299 18.91 12.12 6.51
N THR A 300 18.52 11.35 5.48
CA THR A 300 19.48 10.58 4.67
C THR A 300 20.47 11.51 3.97
N LEU A 301 20.00 12.59 3.35
CA LEU A 301 20.87 13.58 2.69
C LEU A 301 21.83 14.25 3.67
N GLU A 302 21.36 14.61 4.86
CA GLU A 302 22.19 15.17 5.92
C GLU A 302 23.27 14.19 6.37
N ALA A 303 22.91 12.92 6.61
CA ALA A 303 23.85 11.88 6.98
C ALA A 303 24.92 11.63 5.90
N ILE A 304 24.54 11.61 4.61
CA ILE A 304 25.49 11.52 3.49
C ILE A 304 26.52 12.65 3.54
N LYS A 305 26.04 13.89 3.73
CA LYS A 305 26.91 15.07 3.81
C LYS A 305 27.81 15.03 5.04
N HIS A 306 27.26 14.67 6.19
CA HIS A 306 27.98 14.65 7.47
C HIS A 306 29.10 13.60 7.48
N TYR A 307 28.86 12.41 6.94
CA TYR A 307 29.84 11.32 6.93
C TYR A 307 30.70 11.25 5.65
N GLY A 308 30.40 12.05 4.61
CA GLY A 308 31.08 11.99 3.33
C GLY A 308 30.81 10.68 2.57
N TYR A 309 29.55 10.24 2.54
CA TYR A 309 29.13 8.91 2.04
C TYR A 309 28.51 8.93 0.64
N THR A 310 28.88 9.89 -0.20
CA THR A 310 28.38 10.01 -1.58
C THR A 310 28.70 8.77 -2.45
N ASP A 311 29.80 8.08 -2.17
CA ASP A 311 30.23 6.85 -2.84
C ASP A 311 29.80 5.56 -2.09
N LEU A 312 29.27 5.68 -0.88
CA LEU A 312 28.78 4.56 -0.07
C LEU A 312 27.27 4.37 -0.25
N LEU A 313 26.49 5.45 -0.26
CA LEU A 313 25.05 5.41 -0.58
C LEU A 313 24.81 5.90 -2.00
N ILE A 314 24.33 4.99 -2.86
CA ILE A 314 24.05 5.26 -4.27
C ILE A 314 22.53 5.33 -4.47
N ALA A 315 22.03 6.53 -4.80
CA ALA A 315 20.64 6.74 -5.16
C ALA A 315 20.44 6.53 -6.67
N HIS A 316 19.73 5.46 -7.02
CA HIS A 316 19.43 5.10 -8.41
C HIS A 316 18.17 5.79 -8.95
N GLY A 317 17.33 6.30 -8.05
CA GLY A 317 16.03 6.85 -8.41
C GLY A 317 15.06 5.76 -8.87
N ARG A 318 13.99 6.19 -9.55
CA ARG A 318 12.93 5.29 -10.01
C ARG A 318 13.35 4.60 -11.30
N LEU A 319 13.19 3.28 -11.35
CA LEU A 319 13.42 2.50 -12.55
C LEU A 319 12.19 2.57 -13.46
N GLU A 320 12.30 3.31 -14.56
CA GLU A 320 11.25 3.40 -15.58
C GLU A 320 11.30 2.20 -16.54
N ARG A 321 10.28 2.09 -17.40
CA ARG A 321 10.28 1.12 -18.50
C ARG A 321 11.55 1.29 -19.34
N ASP A 322 12.20 0.18 -19.65
CA ASP A 322 13.35 0.18 -20.56
C ASP A 322 12.85 0.26 -22.01
N PRO A 323 13.21 1.30 -22.78
CA PRO A 323 12.77 1.44 -24.17
C PRO A 323 13.43 0.41 -25.12
N LEU A 324 14.57 -0.18 -24.76
CA LEU A 324 15.31 -1.12 -25.62
C LEU A 324 14.81 -2.54 -25.43
N THR A 325 14.73 -3.02 -24.19
CA THR A 325 14.29 -4.39 -23.87
C THR A 325 12.77 -4.50 -23.76
N GLY A 326 12.07 -3.38 -23.59
CA GLY A 326 10.63 -3.35 -23.36
C GLY A 326 10.22 -3.65 -21.93
N GLN A 327 11.16 -4.06 -21.06
CA GLN A 327 10.91 -4.45 -19.68
C GLN A 327 10.23 -3.34 -18.89
N SER A 328 9.20 -3.69 -18.13
CA SER A 328 8.49 -2.74 -17.27
C SER A 328 9.36 -2.28 -16.10
N GLY A 329 9.06 -1.11 -15.53
CA GLY A 329 9.76 -0.63 -14.34
C GLY A 329 9.67 -1.61 -13.15
N ARG A 330 8.54 -2.32 -13.02
CA ARG A 330 8.35 -3.35 -11.98
C ARG A 330 9.24 -4.57 -12.21
N GLU A 331 9.37 -5.05 -13.45
CA GLU A 331 10.28 -6.15 -13.79
C GLU A 331 11.73 -5.80 -13.45
N ARG A 332 12.16 -4.58 -13.82
CA ARG A 332 13.51 -4.10 -13.51
C ARG A 332 13.75 -3.98 -12.00
N VAL A 333 12.75 -3.50 -11.25
CA VAL A 333 12.81 -3.46 -9.78
C VAL A 333 12.94 -4.87 -9.20
N ALA A 334 12.12 -5.83 -9.65
CA ALA A 334 12.20 -7.20 -9.17
C ALA A 334 13.55 -7.85 -9.47
N GLN A 335 14.11 -7.62 -10.66
CA GLN A 335 15.46 -8.06 -11.01
C GLN A 335 16.51 -7.45 -10.07
N LYS A 336 16.45 -6.13 -9.80
CA LYS A 336 17.37 -5.48 -8.86
C LYS A 336 17.20 -5.96 -7.42
N MET A 337 15.99 -6.36 -7.00
CA MET A 337 15.79 -7.01 -5.71
C MET A 337 16.47 -8.39 -5.68
N GLN A 338 16.38 -9.17 -6.76
CA GLN A 338 17.05 -10.47 -6.92
C GLN A 338 18.57 -10.34 -7.03
N GLU A 339 19.11 -9.20 -7.46
CA GLU A 339 20.56 -8.96 -7.52
C GLU A 339 21.17 -8.51 -6.18
N ALA A 340 20.35 -8.11 -5.20
CA ALA A 340 20.83 -7.64 -3.90
C ALA A 340 21.48 -8.76 -3.07
N ASP A 341 22.47 -8.40 -2.23
CA ASP A 341 22.96 -9.31 -1.19
C ASP A 341 21.94 -9.39 -0.04
N VAL A 342 21.48 -8.22 0.43
CA VAL A 342 20.48 -8.10 1.49
C VAL A 342 19.50 -6.99 1.15
N LEU A 343 18.21 -7.25 1.36
CA LEU A 343 17.13 -6.30 1.15
C LEU A 343 16.84 -5.52 2.45
N ILE A 344 16.89 -4.20 2.39
CA ILE A 344 16.57 -3.32 3.52
C ILE A 344 15.06 -3.06 3.56
N LEU A 345 14.43 -3.47 4.65
CA LEU A 345 13.04 -3.17 4.99
C LEU A 345 12.98 -2.17 6.15
N LEU A 346 12.65 -0.92 5.84
CA LEU A 346 12.37 0.10 6.86
C LEU A 346 10.88 0.15 7.11
N HIS A 347 10.46 -0.10 8.36
CA HIS A 347 9.06 -0.01 8.74
C HIS A 347 8.63 1.46 8.90
N GLY A 348 9.34 2.18 9.75
CA GLY A 348 9.01 3.54 10.17
C GLY A 348 9.11 3.65 11.69
N CYS A 349 8.87 4.82 12.27
CA CYS A 349 8.91 5.04 13.73
C CYS A 349 7.60 5.57 14.34
N ASP A 350 6.56 5.76 13.54
CA ASP A 350 5.26 6.28 13.99
C ASP A 350 4.34 5.19 14.54
N GLU A 351 3.36 5.57 15.37
CA GLU A 351 2.44 4.62 16.04
C GLU A 351 1.67 3.75 15.04
N TRP A 352 1.25 4.28 13.89
CA TRP A 352 0.50 3.47 12.91
C TRP A 352 1.27 2.22 12.45
N CYS A 353 2.60 2.18 12.61
CA CYS A 353 3.44 1.06 12.19
C CYS A 353 3.10 -0.19 13.00
N SER A 354 2.59 -0.04 14.23
CA SER A 354 2.11 -1.17 15.01
C SER A 354 0.91 -1.90 14.37
N GLU A 355 0.24 -1.27 13.40
CA GLU A 355 -0.99 -1.75 12.77
C GLU A 355 -0.89 -2.03 11.27
N TYR A 356 0.20 -1.72 10.57
CA TYR A 356 0.34 -2.02 9.13
C TYR A 356 1.62 -2.77 8.80
N ILE A 357 1.62 -3.48 7.67
CA ILE A 357 2.81 -4.13 7.11
C ILE A 357 3.20 -3.39 5.82
N PRO A 358 4.45 -2.92 5.67
CA PRO A 358 4.88 -2.24 4.45
C PRO A 358 4.70 -3.14 3.22
N SER A 359 4.10 -2.63 2.15
CA SER A 359 3.78 -3.42 0.95
C SER A 359 4.99 -4.14 0.33
N LYS A 360 6.18 -3.54 0.43
CA LYS A 360 7.45 -4.06 -0.10
C LYS A 360 7.86 -5.38 0.53
N PHE A 361 7.38 -5.65 1.75
CA PHE A 361 7.62 -6.91 2.43
C PHE A 361 7.21 -8.08 1.53
N TYR A 362 6.04 -8.00 0.90
CA TYR A 362 5.53 -9.06 0.04
C TYR A 362 6.39 -9.27 -1.22
N ASP A 363 6.85 -8.19 -1.87
CA ASP A 363 7.78 -8.27 -3.01
C ASP A 363 9.12 -8.91 -2.60
N TYR A 364 9.63 -8.56 -1.41
CA TYR A 364 10.90 -9.11 -0.91
C TYR A 364 10.83 -10.62 -0.63
N LEU A 365 9.67 -11.15 -0.23
CA LEU A 365 9.49 -12.60 -0.09
C LEU A 365 9.68 -13.34 -1.42
N TRP A 366 9.28 -12.71 -2.52
CA TRP A 366 9.47 -13.26 -3.86
C TRP A 366 10.90 -13.10 -4.38
N ALA A 367 11.58 -12.02 -4.03
CA ALA A 367 12.95 -11.73 -4.46
C ALA A 367 13.97 -12.80 -4.05
N GLY A 368 13.68 -13.57 -2.99
CA GLY A 368 14.54 -14.70 -2.58
C GLY A 368 15.90 -14.26 -2.04
N ARG A 369 15.98 -13.04 -1.48
CA ARG A 369 17.18 -12.51 -0.80
C ARG A 369 16.91 -12.28 0.68
N PRO A 370 17.91 -12.44 1.56
CA PRO A 370 17.74 -12.18 2.98
C PRO A 370 17.28 -10.73 3.21
N ILE A 371 16.37 -10.56 4.15
CA ILE A 371 15.81 -9.26 4.53
C ILE A 371 16.50 -8.81 5.80
N TRP A 372 16.98 -7.57 5.81
CA TRP A 372 17.28 -6.84 7.04
C TRP A 372 16.19 -5.83 7.31
N ALA A 373 15.37 -6.12 8.32
CA ALA A 373 14.25 -5.31 8.73
C ALA A 373 14.58 -4.50 9.97
N ILE A 374 14.25 -3.21 9.94
CA ILE A 374 14.22 -2.33 11.13
C ILE A 374 12.74 -2.08 11.44
N THR A 375 12.24 -2.71 12.50
CA THR A 375 10.81 -2.76 12.82
C THR A 375 10.45 -1.88 14.02
N HIS A 376 9.19 -1.45 14.06
CA HIS A 376 8.65 -0.62 15.13
C HIS A 376 7.34 -1.23 15.65
N ARG A 377 7.41 -1.89 16.81
CA ARG A 377 6.28 -2.37 17.62
C ARG A 377 5.18 -3.13 16.85
N ASN A 378 5.56 -3.97 15.90
CA ASN A 378 4.60 -4.76 15.12
C ASN A 378 4.90 -6.25 15.28
N LEU A 379 4.17 -6.90 16.19
CA LEU A 379 4.38 -8.31 16.54
C LEU A 379 4.15 -9.24 15.35
N GLN A 380 3.14 -8.95 14.51
CA GLN A 380 2.83 -9.76 13.34
C GLN A 380 3.97 -9.72 12.33
N LEU A 381 4.46 -8.53 11.98
CA LEU A 381 5.59 -8.37 11.07
C LEU A 381 6.86 -9.03 11.64
N ASP A 382 7.16 -8.82 12.92
CA ASP A 382 8.32 -9.41 13.58
C ASP A 382 8.28 -10.94 13.54
N GLN A 383 7.11 -11.54 13.80
CA GLN A 383 6.92 -12.98 13.72
C GLN A 383 7.14 -13.49 12.29
N MET A 384 6.52 -12.87 11.30
CA MET A 384 6.66 -13.25 9.89
C MET A 384 8.12 -13.16 9.40
N LEU A 385 8.86 -12.15 9.86
CA LEU A 385 10.28 -11.98 9.56
C LEU A 385 11.14 -13.07 10.21
N ARG A 386 10.90 -13.37 11.49
CA ARG A 386 11.65 -14.40 12.25
C ARG A 386 11.42 -15.79 11.70
N GLU A 387 10.17 -16.14 11.42
CA GLU A 387 9.80 -17.43 10.83
C GLU A 387 10.48 -17.65 9.48
N ARG A 388 10.82 -16.57 8.75
CA ARG A 388 11.50 -16.62 7.45
C ARG A 388 13.01 -16.43 7.49
N GLY A 389 13.61 -16.38 8.69
CA GLY A 389 15.05 -16.23 8.86
C GLY A 389 15.57 -14.84 8.49
N SER A 390 14.81 -13.77 8.70
CA SER A 390 15.28 -12.42 8.41
C SER A 390 16.26 -11.92 9.48
N TYR A 391 17.14 -10.98 9.11
CA TYR A 391 17.84 -10.13 10.07
C TYR A 391 16.84 -9.11 10.61
N VAL A 392 16.61 -9.07 11.92
CA VAL A 392 15.63 -8.16 12.54
C VAL A 392 16.33 -7.27 13.56
N SER A 393 16.13 -5.97 13.41
CA SER A 393 16.54 -4.93 14.36
C SER A 393 15.32 -4.12 14.78
N ILE A 394 15.40 -3.48 15.95
CA ILE A 394 14.32 -2.66 16.50
C ILE A 394 14.67 -1.18 16.30
N ASP A 395 13.69 -0.41 15.83
CA ASP A 395 13.78 1.05 15.76
C ASP A 395 14.09 1.64 17.15
N GLY A 396 15.01 2.61 17.19
CA GLY A 396 15.54 3.19 18.44
C GLY A 396 16.64 2.37 19.15
N ASP A 397 16.90 1.11 18.79
CA ASP A 397 18.02 0.31 19.33
C ASP A 397 19.27 0.43 18.45
N GLU A 398 19.97 1.57 18.56
CA GLU A 398 21.17 1.85 17.77
C GLU A 398 22.26 0.78 17.94
N THR A 399 22.42 0.24 19.15
CA THR A 399 23.41 -0.80 19.42
C THR A 399 23.03 -2.11 18.75
N GLY A 400 21.76 -2.50 18.81
CA GLY A 400 21.23 -3.67 18.13
C GLY A 400 21.33 -3.58 16.61
N ILE A 401 21.09 -2.39 16.04
CA ILE A 401 21.22 -2.13 14.59
C ILE A 401 22.68 -2.31 14.15
N VAL A 402 23.65 -1.74 14.89
CA VAL A 402 25.09 -1.92 14.60
C VAL A 402 25.50 -3.39 14.69
N LYS A 403 25.08 -4.10 15.75
CA LYS A 403 25.37 -5.54 15.91
C LYS A 403 24.79 -6.38 14.77
N THR A 404 23.60 -6.03 14.30
CA THR A 404 22.95 -6.74 13.19
C THR A 404 23.69 -6.48 11.88
N LEU A 405 24.13 -5.24 11.62
CA LEU A 405 24.96 -4.92 10.46
C LEU A 405 26.32 -5.63 10.50
N GLU A 406 26.96 -5.69 11.68
CA GLU A 406 28.19 -6.46 11.89
C GLU A 406 27.97 -7.94 11.56
N ARG A 407 26.86 -8.54 12.01
CA ARG A 407 26.50 -9.92 11.69
C ARG A 407 26.31 -10.12 10.18
N ILE A 408 25.56 -9.25 9.51
CA ILE A 408 25.35 -9.30 8.05
C ILE A 408 26.69 -9.27 7.31
N TRP A 409 27.60 -8.37 7.69
CA TRP A 409 28.91 -8.28 7.08
C TRP A 409 29.76 -9.55 7.29
N LEU A 410 29.77 -10.09 8.51
CA LEU A 410 30.50 -11.33 8.83
C LEU A 410 29.96 -12.53 8.06
N ASP A 411 28.63 -12.64 7.93
CA ASP A 411 27.96 -13.70 7.18
C ASP A 411 28.27 -13.57 5.67
N TRP A 412 28.24 -12.35 5.13
CA TRP A 412 28.61 -12.11 3.73
C TRP A 412 30.09 -12.44 3.47
N LYS A 413 31.00 -12.03 4.36
CA LYS A 413 32.44 -12.32 4.27
C LYS A 413 32.73 -13.82 4.28
N GLN A 414 31.95 -14.59 5.03
CA GLN A 414 32.03 -16.05 5.12
C GLN A 414 31.20 -16.76 4.02
N ARG A 415 30.54 -16.00 3.13
CA ARG A 415 29.64 -16.52 2.08
C ARG A 415 28.52 -17.42 2.61
N GLN A 416 27.96 -17.03 3.75
CA GLN A 416 26.92 -17.76 4.49
C GLN A 416 25.73 -16.88 4.87
N LEU A 417 25.41 -15.87 4.05
CA LEU A 417 24.20 -15.07 4.26
C LEU A 417 22.98 -15.99 4.43
N ILE A 418 22.03 -15.57 5.28
CA ILE A 418 20.85 -16.39 5.55
C ILE A 418 20.16 -16.75 4.24
N THR A 419 19.96 -18.05 4.03
CA THR A 419 19.17 -18.56 2.91
C THR A 419 17.69 -18.40 3.26
N PRO A 420 16.92 -17.54 2.57
CA PRO A 420 15.54 -17.29 2.92
C PRO A 420 14.67 -18.52 2.68
N MET A 421 13.73 -18.79 3.60
CA MET A 421 12.74 -19.84 3.36
C MET A 421 11.83 -19.47 2.18
N HIS A 422 11.51 -20.45 1.33
CA HIS A 422 10.59 -20.24 0.22
C HIS A 422 9.14 -20.40 0.67
N ASP A 423 8.58 -19.31 1.19
CA ASP A 423 7.17 -19.24 1.58
C ASP A 423 6.60 -17.83 1.27
N PRO A 424 6.48 -17.46 -0.01
CA PRO A 424 5.96 -16.14 -0.38
C PRO A 424 4.44 -16.06 -0.19
N ILE A 425 3.96 -14.84 0.07
CA ILE A 425 2.54 -14.55 0.19
C ILE A 425 2.06 -13.97 -1.13
N GLY A 426 1.23 -14.74 -1.82
CA GLY A 426 0.78 -14.44 -3.18
C GLY A 426 -0.57 -13.73 -3.24
N VAL A 427 -0.80 -12.99 -4.33
CA VAL A 427 -2.10 -12.34 -4.59
C VAL A 427 -3.20 -13.37 -4.86
N ASP A 428 -2.83 -14.52 -5.44
CA ASP A 428 -3.70 -15.69 -5.62
C ASP A 428 -4.24 -16.21 -4.29
N GLN A 429 -3.39 -16.31 -3.26
CA GLN A 429 -3.78 -16.72 -1.90
C GLN A 429 -4.77 -15.72 -1.30
N ALA A 430 -4.54 -14.41 -1.50
CA ALA A 430 -5.44 -13.35 -1.04
C ALA A 430 -6.82 -13.47 -1.70
N VAL A 431 -6.88 -13.66 -3.02
CA VAL A 431 -8.14 -13.81 -3.75
C VAL A 431 -8.87 -15.10 -3.37
N ALA A 432 -8.15 -16.21 -3.24
CA ALA A 432 -8.73 -17.47 -2.77
C ALA A 432 -9.34 -17.34 -1.37
N GLN A 433 -8.68 -16.61 -0.46
CA GLN A 433 -9.21 -16.34 0.86
C GLN A 433 -10.46 -15.46 0.81
N ILE A 434 -10.47 -14.40 0.00
CA ILE A 434 -11.64 -13.52 -0.17
C ILE A 434 -12.84 -14.33 -0.67
N LEU A 435 -12.67 -15.10 -1.74
CA LEU A 435 -13.76 -15.89 -2.34
C LEU A 435 -14.30 -16.94 -1.36
N ARG A 436 -13.43 -17.59 -0.59
CA ARG A 436 -13.83 -18.57 0.45
C ARG A 436 -14.78 -17.96 1.49
N HIS A 437 -14.56 -16.71 1.90
CA HIS A 437 -15.41 -16.04 2.90
C HIS A 437 -16.71 -15.51 2.30
N VAL A 438 -16.65 -15.01 1.07
CA VAL A 438 -17.72 -14.22 0.46
C VAL A 438 -18.72 -15.08 -0.32
N GLU A 439 -18.25 -16.06 -1.11
CA GLU A 439 -19.11 -16.83 -2.03
C GLU A 439 -20.25 -17.61 -1.33
N PRO A 440 -20.00 -18.35 -0.23
CA PRO A 440 -21.06 -19.17 0.39
C PRO A 440 -22.26 -18.34 0.84
N HIS A 441 -22.01 -17.10 1.26
CA HIS A 441 -23.08 -16.21 1.71
C HIS A 441 -23.79 -15.52 0.54
N LEU A 442 -23.06 -15.11 -0.49
CA LEU A 442 -23.65 -14.54 -1.71
C LEU A 442 -24.65 -15.50 -2.34
N ASP A 443 -24.32 -16.79 -2.36
CA ASP A 443 -25.18 -17.89 -2.85
C ASP A 443 -26.38 -18.11 -1.90
N SER A 444 -26.18 -18.07 -0.57
CA SER A 444 -27.29 -18.25 0.41
C SER A 444 -28.35 -17.13 0.37
N MET A 445 -27.95 -15.90 0.04
CA MET A 445 -28.86 -14.76 -0.09
C MET A 445 -29.76 -14.85 -1.34
N GLU A 446 -29.46 -15.74 -2.29
CA GLU A 446 -30.37 -16.02 -3.43
C GLU A 446 -31.61 -16.82 -2.98
N VAL A 447 -31.46 -17.69 -1.98
CA VAL A 447 -32.51 -18.62 -1.55
C VAL A 447 -33.62 -17.92 -0.73
N ILE A 448 -33.29 -16.82 -0.05
CA ILE A 448 -34.24 -16.09 0.81
C ILE A 448 -35.01 -14.99 0.04
N GLY A 449 -34.56 -14.65 -1.18
CA GLY A 449 -35.13 -13.60 -2.02
C GLY A 449 -35.98 -14.08 -3.21
N ALA A 450 -36.20 -15.39 -3.34
CA ALA A 450 -37.16 -16.02 -4.24
C ALA A 450 -38.38 -16.50 -3.44
#